data_AF-A0A0F9I6V7-F1
#
_entry.id   AF-A0A0F9I6V7-F1
#
_cell.length_a   1.000
_cell.length_b   1.000
_cell.length_c   1.000
_cell.angle_alpha   90.00
_cell.angle_beta   90.00
_cell.angle_gamma   90.00
#
_symmetry.space_group_name_H-M   'P 1'
#
loop_
_entity.id
_entity.type
_entity.pdbx_description
1 polymer ?
#
loop_
_entity_poly.entity_id
_entity_poly.type
_entity_poly.pdbx_seq_one_letter_code
_entity_poly.pdbx_strand_id
1 'polypeptide(L)'
;MKARRIQPARYGLFLFAAFWVLVILPLSAMAAPYAAYVIDARTGKEIHAENADTRLHPASLTKMMTLYIAFQAVERGELSLDTQVTISQNAASE
;
A
#
# COMPACT_ATOMS: atom_id res chain seq x y z
N MET A 1 -64.57 -13.04 -1.54
CA MET A 1 -63.66 -11.91 -1.79
C MET A 1 -62.42 -12.08 -0.89
N LYS A 2 -61.31 -12.61 -1.41
CA LYS A 2 -60.07 -12.82 -0.64
C LYS A 2 -59.24 -11.54 -0.70
N ALA A 3 -59.29 -10.73 0.36
CA ALA A 3 -58.49 -9.51 0.48
C ALA A 3 -57.00 -9.88 0.56
N ARG A 4 -56.22 -9.37 -0.39
CA ARG A 4 -54.76 -9.52 -0.46
C ARG A 4 -54.15 -8.75 0.72
N ARG A 5 -53.93 -9.43 1.85
CA ARG A 5 -53.26 -8.86 3.04
C ARG A 5 -51.78 -8.69 2.73
N ILE A 6 -51.44 -7.58 2.09
CA ILE A 6 -50.06 -7.16 1.82
C ILE A 6 -49.36 -7.05 3.19
N GLN A 7 -48.27 -7.79 3.40
CA GLN A 7 -47.57 -7.88 4.70
C GLN A 7 -46.63 -6.67 4.89
N PRO A 8 -47.02 -5.61 5.63
CA PRO A 8 -46.15 -4.44 5.88
C PRO A 8 -44.84 -4.81 6.59
N ALA A 9 -44.86 -5.91 7.36
CA ALA A 9 -43.69 -6.45 8.06
C ALA A 9 -42.55 -6.87 7.10
N ARG A 10 -42.88 -7.32 5.88
CA ARG A 10 -41.86 -7.69 4.88
C ARG A 10 -41.14 -6.46 4.35
N TYR A 11 -41.88 -5.40 4.03
CA TYR A 11 -41.29 -4.13 3.61
C TYR A 11 -40.46 -3.49 4.72
N GLY A 12 -40.90 -3.55 5.98
CA GLY A 12 -40.11 -3.10 7.13
C GLY A 12 -38.80 -3.85 7.29
N LEU A 13 -38.81 -5.19 7.12
CA LEU A 13 -37.60 -6.01 7.16
C LEU A 13 -36.64 -5.67 6.01
N PHE A 14 -37.15 -5.45 4.80
CA PHE A 14 -36.32 -5.04 3.66
C PHE A 14 -35.73 -3.64 3.84
N LEU A 15 -36.48 -2.69 4.38
CA LEU A 15 -35.98 -1.35 4.67
C LEU A 15 -34.92 -1.36 5.78
N PHE A 16 -35.11 -2.18 6.81
CA PHE A 16 -34.12 -2.37 7.86
C PHE A 16 -32.84 -3.03 7.32
N ALA A 17 -32.98 -4.08 6.52
CA ALA A 17 -31.84 -4.73 5.87
C ALA A 17 -31.11 -3.76 4.92
N ALA A 18 -31.84 -2.98 4.12
CA ALA A 18 -31.26 -1.96 3.24
C ALA A 18 -30.54 -0.86 4.02
N PHE A 19 -31.10 -0.42 5.16
CA PHE A 19 -30.45 0.53 6.05
C PHE A 19 -29.14 -0.03 6.62
N TRP A 20 -29.13 -1.27 7.11
CA TRP A 20 -27.91 -1.91 7.61
C TRP A 20 -26.88 -2.13 6.52
N VAL A 21 -27.30 -2.51 5.30
CA VAL A 21 -26.41 -2.62 4.15
C VAL A 21 -25.81 -1.25 3.80
N LEU A 22 -26.60 -0.18 3.79
CA LEU A 22 -26.13 1.18 3.52
C LEU A 22 -25.10 1.66 4.58
N VAL A 23 -25.26 1.26 5.84
CA VAL A 23 -24.34 1.60 6.94
C VAL A 23 -23.05 0.77 6.89
N ILE A 24 -23.11 -0.51 6.53
CA ILE A 24 -21.96 -1.42 6.57
C ILE A 24 -21.06 -1.28 5.33
N LEU A 25 -21.62 -1.01 4.15
CA LEU A 25 -20.85 -0.89 2.90
C LEU A 25 -19.73 0.17 2.90
N PRO A 26 -19.88 1.39 3.45
CA PRO A 26 -18.80 2.38 3.44
C PRO A 26 -17.65 2.06 4.42
N LEU A 27 -17.82 1.12 5.35
CA LEU A 27 -16.78 0.74 6.32
C LEU A 27 -15.70 -0.18 5.73
N SER A 28 -15.93 -0.78 4.56
CA SER A 28 -14.97 -1.71 3.93
C SER A 28 -13.93 -1.04 3.04
N ALA A 29 -14.08 0.25 2.74
CA ALA A 29 -13.15 1.02 1.91
C ALA A 29 -12.19 1.86 2.77
N MET A 30 -11.33 1.19 3.55
CA MET A 30 -10.21 1.87 4.22
C MET A 30 -9.00 1.91 3.30
N ALA A 31 -8.39 3.09 3.16
CA ALA A 31 -7.12 3.24 2.46
C ALA A 31 -6.01 2.44 3.17
N ALA A 32 -4.91 2.17 2.45
CA ALA A 32 -3.72 1.60 3.09
C ALA A 32 -3.30 2.51 4.27
N PRO A 33 -2.95 1.94 5.43
CA PRO A 33 -2.60 2.73 6.59
C PRO A 33 -1.37 3.58 6.29
N TYR A 34 -1.38 4.82 6.74
CA TYR A 34 -0.20 5.67 6.74
C TYR A 34 0.88 5.04 7.63
N ALA A 35 2.14 5.10 7.20
CA ALA A 35 3.27 4.64 7.99
C ALA A 35 4.37 5.71 8.01
N ALA A 36 5.00 5.87 9.17
CA ALA A 36 6.09 6.81 9.40
C ALA A 36 7.14 6.20 10.32
N TYR A 37 8.40 6.52 10.06
CA TYR A 37 9.51 6.12 10.89
C TYR A 37 10.60 7.20 10.87
N VAL A 38 11.01 7.67 12.05
CA VAL A 38 12.06 8.69 12.22
C VAL A 38 13.11 8.15 13.17
N ILE A 39 14.36 8.17 12.74
CA ILE A 39 15.52 7.70 13.51
C ILE A 39 16.65 8.72 13.53
N ASP A 40 17.40 8.72 14.63
CA ASP A 40 18.73 9.29 14.64
C ASP A 40 19.68 8.37 13.85
N ALA A 41 20.21 8.87 12.73
CA ALA A 41 21.06 8.10 11.83
C ALA A 41 22.40 7.67 12.44
N ARG A 42 22.90 8.35 13.48
CA ARG A 42 24.19 8.04 14.12
C ARG A 42 24.03 6.99 15.21
N THR A 43 22.95 7.07 15.99
CA THR A 43 22.74 6.17 17.14
C THR A 43 21.75 5.05 16.86
N GLY A 44 20.99 5.13 15.76
CA GLY A 44 19.87 4.21 15.47
C GLY A 44 18.69 4.39 16.44
N LYS A 45 18.64 5.49 17.20
CA LYS A 45 17.58 5.70 18.18
C LYS A 45 16.30 6.08 17.46
N GLU A 46 15.23 5.35 17.73
CA GLU A 46 13.89 5.72 17.29
C GLU A 46 13.43 7.02 17.95
N ILE A 47 12.99 7.96 17.13
CA ILE A 47 12.43 9.25 17.54
C ILE A 47 10.90 9.21 17.39
N HIS A 48 10.39 8.53 16.36
CA HIS A 48 8.96 8.39 16.10
C HIS A 48 8.68 7.16 15.23
N ALA A 49 7.58 6.47 15.50
CA ALA A 49 7.10 5.34 14.71
C ALA A 49 5.57 5.31 14.67
N GLU A 50 5.01 5.12 13.48
CA GLU A 50 3.58 4.89 13.25
C GLU A 50 3.46 3.80 12.18
N ASN A 51 2.77 2.69 12.51
CA ASN A 51 2.59 1.54 11.61
C ASN A 51 3.88 1.04 10.93
N ALA A 52 5.05 1.25 11.55
CA ALA A 52 6.36 1.12 10.91
C ALA A 52 6.66 -0.28 10.35
N ASP A 53 6.13 -1.33 10.98
CA ASP A 53 6.30 -2.73 10.55
C ASP A 53 5.20 -3.22 9.59
N THR A 54 4.27 -2.33 9.21
CA THR A 54 3.17 -2.69 8.31
C THR A 54 3.71 -2.92 6.90
N ARG A 55 3.38 -4.07 6.32
CA ARG A 55 3.78 -4.39 4.94
C ARG A 55 3.00 -3.52 3.95
N LEU A 56 3.70 -2.61 3.30
CA LEU A 56 3.18 -1.71 2.28
C LEU A 56 3.95 -1.89 0.97
N HIS A 57 3.32 -1.58 -0.16
CA HIS A 57 4.01 -1.53 -1.44
C HIS A 57 4.98 -0.33 -1.46
N PRO A 58 6.29 -0.54 -1.66
CA PRO A 58 7.29 0.53 -1.56
C PRO A 58 7.27 1.49 -2.77
N ALA A 59 6.64 1.11 -3.89
CA ALA A 59 6.64 1.85 -5.14
C ALA A 59 8.08 2.28 -5.53
N SER A 60 8.31 3.57 -5.79
CA SER A 60 9.64 4.08 -6.15
C SER A 60 10.70 3.94 -5.05
N LEU A 61 10.34 3.68 -3.78
CA LEU A 61 11.32 3.42 -2.72
C LEU A 61 12.15 2.15 -2.98
N THR A 62 11.68 1.23 -3.82
CA THR A 62 12.49 0.08 -4.28
C THR A 62 13.85 0.50 -4.84
N LYS A 63 13.93 1.70 -5.45
CA LYS A 63 15.17 2.26 -6.00
C LYS A 63 16.26 2.44 -4.93
N MET A 64 15.90 2.61 -3.66
CA MET A 64 16.88 2.70 -2.56
C MET A 64 17.73 1.43 -2.47
N MET A 65 17.10 0.25 -2.57
CA MET A 65 17.83 -1.02 -2.57
C MET A 65 18.62 -1.22 -3.87
N THR A 66 18.07 -0.81 -5.01
CA THR A 66 18.79 -0.83 -6.29
C THR A 66 20.09 -0.02 -6.21
N LEU A 67 20.01 1.20 -5.69
CA LEU A 67 21.17 2.06 -5.49
C LEU A 67 22.15 1.48 -4.46
N TYR A 68 21.65 0.91 -3.36
CA TYR A 68 22.50 0.25 -2.36
C TYR A 68 23.38 -0.84 -2.98
N ILE A 69 22.79 -1.72 -3.81
CA ILE A 69 23.53 -2.80 -4.48
C ILE A 69 24.51 -2.22 -5.52
N ALA A 70 24.08 -1.22 -6.29
CA ALA A 70 24.94 -0.59 -7.30
C ALA A 70 26.18 0.08 -6.66
N PHE A 71 26.00 0.84 -5.57
CA PHE A 71 27.11 1.47 -4.86
C PHE A 71 28.00 0.46 -4.15
N GLN A 72 27.47 -0.66 -3.66
CA GLN A 72 28.32 -1.73 -3.15
C GLN A 72 29.21 -2.34 -4.25
N ALA A 73 28.70 -2.52 -5.47
CA ALA A 73 29.51 -3.01 -6.58
C ALA A 73 30.64 -2.01 -6.93
N VAL A 74 30.36 -0.71 -6.85
CA VAL A 74 31.37 0.34 -7.00
C VAL A 74 32.40 0.29 -5.87
N GLU A 75 31.98 0.17 -4.62
CA GLU A 75 32.86 0.07 -3.45
C GLU A 75 33.76 -1.18 -3.52
N ARG A 76 33.24 -2.29 -4.03
CA ARG A 76 33.99 -3.53 -4.27
C ARG A 76 34.91 -3.48 -5.50
N GLY A 77 34.85 -2.41 -6.30
CA GLY A 77 35.63 -2.26 -7.53
C GLY A 77 35.14 -3.13 -8.70
N GLU A 78 33.93 -3.69 -8.61
CA GLU A 78 33.30 -4.45 -9.69
C GLU A 78 32.84 -3.52 -10.83
N LEU A 79 32.51 -2.27 -10.48
CA LEU A 79 32.11 -1.19 -11.39
C LEU A 79 32.79 0.13 -11.00
N SER A 80 32.87 1.05 -11.94
CA SER A 80 33.27 2.44 -11.70
C SER A 80 32.16 3.39 -12.15
N LEU A 81 32.19 4.64 -11.69
CA LEU A 81 31.23 5.66 -12.13
C LEU A 81 31.37 5.97 -13.63
N ASP A 82 32.54 5.72 -14.21
CA ASP A 82 32.85 5.92 -15.63
C ASP A 82 32.63 4.66 -16.48
N THR A 83 32.15 3.56 -15.86
CA THR A 83 31.89 2.32 -16.58
C THR A 83 30.76 2.55 -17.59
N GLN A 84 31.09 2.38 -18.87
CA GLN A 84 30.08 2.43 -19.93
C GLN A 84 29.18 1.20 -19.84
N VAL A 85 27.86 1.43 -19.81
CA VAL A 85 26.84 0.38 -19.77
C VAL A 85 26.05 0.40 -21.07
N THR A 86 26.00 -0.75 -21.75
CA THR A 86 25.16 -0.92 -22.93
C THR A 86 23.69 -1.04 -22.52
N ILE A 87 22.86 -0.13 -23.01
CA ILE A 87 21.41 -0.19 -22.78
C ILE A 87 20.83 -1.32 -23.64
N SER A 88 20.27 -2.34 -22.99
CA SER A 88 19.62 -3.47 -23.67
C SER A 88 18.27 -3.06 -24.26
N GLN A 89 17.78 -3.82 -25.24
CA GLN A 89 16.44 -3.61 -25.81
C GLN A 89 15.34 -3.67 -24.74
N ASN A 90 15.48 -4.59 -23.77
CA ASN A 90 14.55 -4.71 -22.65
C ASN A 90 14.53 -3.45 -21.77
N ALA A 91 15.69 -2.87 -21.48
CA ALA A 91 15.76 -1.63 -20.70
C ALA A 91 15.21 -0.42 -21.47
N ALA A 92 15.29 -0.43 -22.80
CA ALA A 92 14.78 0.65 -23.65
C ALA A 92 13.27 0.53 -23.96
N SER A 93 12.64 -0.62 -23.70
CA SER A 93 11.22 -0.87 -23.94
C SER A 93 10.32 -0.65 -22.73
N GLU A 94 10.89 -0.29 -21.59
CA GLU A 94 10.18 0.14 -20.36
C GLU A 94 10.01 1.66 -20.34
#